data_AF-A0A955QVE4-F1
#
_entry.id   AF-A0A955QVE4-F1
#
_cell.length_a   1.000
_cell.length_b   1.000
_cell.length_c   1.000
_cell.angle_alpha   90.00
_cell.angle_beta   90.00
_cell.angle_gamma   90.00
#
_symmetry.space_group_name_H-M   'P 1'
#
loop_
_entity.id
_entity.type
_entity.pdbx_description
1 polymer ?
#
loop_
_entity_poly.entity_id
_entity_poly.type
_entity_poly.pdbx_seq_one_letter_code
_entity_poly.pdbx_strand_id
1 'polypeptide(L)'
;MSRSIPMLEQTKVLEGKDYREVLRREMDAGKIPISLGKNCPVKCEFCYEIDHSYRETLDPPKTTQDDWEFILNYINSKPTDPMQFWCLGGNEYMEWTDLFLHPKAMEWVEDFLQYTDKSIQFFTVGFVHVPKIHQLAAKYPGRINFELSVITLGAYRQQLMPHAPSLKHVMKVLDGPAVSSANFYAFDQHTMSDDAKMISNLNQQCVLWMGCLTPVRGLKQSTAELMRKGRRYLGIEAERIYDAGLPNLTTIHTEAYVTAFLNRRRIVSLFDSLELDKKDHVVMAGSVYKILNTFRKKRARYLHVPNAMLGGDSDCTVLLTFEDIAKRLTDEKIIHIPKSVMESGRGQNMDITGVTLEEFTRKTKVTVKVLRKIDTKFANARLYRNGTLKNFVEDYVRNPMARSYEALPHSA
;
A
#
# COMPACT_ATOMS: atom_id res chain seq x y z
N MET A 1 -35.08 -4.26 -9.80
CA MET A 1 -34.88 -5.61 -9.24
C MET A 1 -33.38 -5.82 -9.11
N SER A 2 -32.83 -5.85 -7.89
CA SER A 2 -31.42 -6.18 -7.70
C SER A 2 -31.22 -7.65 -8.05
N ARG A 3 -30.49 -7.95 -9.12
CA ARG A 3 -29.98 -9.30 -9.33
C ARG A 3 -29.11 -9.62 -8.11
N SER A 4 -29.54 -10.56 -7.27
CA SER A 4 -28.65 -11.17 -6.28
C SER A 4 -27.66 -12.03 -7.08
N ILE A 5 -26.57 -11.41 -7.53
CA ILE A 5 -25.47 -12.16 -8.12
C ILE A 5 -24.94 -13.03 -6.97
N PRO A 6 -24.91 -14.37 -7.12
CA PRO A 6 -24.33 -15.23 -6.10
C PRO A 6 -22.88 -14.82 -5.90
N MET A 7 -22.47 -14.74 -4.63
CA MET A 7 -21.13 -14.31 -4.22
C MET A 7 -20.08 -15.01 -5.09
N LEU A 8 -19.13 -14.22 -5.63
CA LEU A 8 -18.00 -14.78 -6.35
C LEU A 8 -17.17 -15.59 -5.35
N GLU A 9 -16.87 -16.82 -5.72
CA GLU A 9 -16.03 -17.71 -4.91
C GLU A 9 -14.59 -17.39 -5.21
N GLN A 10 -13.80 -17.18 -4.16
CA GLN A 10 -12.35 -17.00 -4.28
C GLN A 10 -11.74 -18.33 -4.75
N THR A 11 -10.83 -18.25 -5.73
CA THR A 11 -9.97 -19.40 -6.01
C THR A 11 -9.03 -19.63 -4.83
N LYS A 12 -9.16 -20.78 -4.16
CA LYS A 12 -8.25 -21.19 -3.08
C LYS A 12 -6.94 -21.67 -3.70
N VAL A 13 -5.90 -20.84 -3.61
CA VAL A 13 -4.59 -21.10 -4.21
C VAL A 13 -3.63 -21.79 -3.23
N LEU A 14 -3.99 -21.85 -1.93
CA LEU A 14 -3.22 -22.48 -0.86
C LEU A 14 -3.87 -23.74 -0.30
N GLU A 15 -5.16 -24.00 -0.57
CA GLU A 15 -5.84 -25.21 -0.11
C GLU A 15 -5.08 -26.48 -0.55
N GLY A 16 -4.81 -27.37 0.41
CA GLY A 16 -4.06 -28.60 0.19
C GLY A 16 -2.57 -28.43 -0.09
N LYS A 17 -2.01 -27.20 0.00
CA LYS A 17 -0.58 -26.93 -0.21
C LYS A 17 0.23 -27.11 1.06
N ASP A 18 1.46 -27.59 0.89
CA ASP A 18 2.46 -27.65 1.95
C ASP A 18 2.90 -26.23 2.34
N TYR A 19 3.16 -26.00 3.62
CA TYR A 19 3.69 -24.75 4.16
C TYR A 19 4.96 -24.30 3.42
N ARG A 20 5.84 -25.24 3.03
CA ARG A 20 7.04 -24.91 2.21
C ARG A 20 6.70 -24.38 0.83
N GLU A 21 5.58 -24.80 0.22
CA GLU A 21 5.13 -24.23 -1.05
C GLU A 21 4.73 -22.76 -0.87
N VAL A 22 4.08 -22.42 0.26
CA VAL A 22 3.71 -21.03 0.56
C VAL A 22 4.94 -20.16 0.77
N LEU A 23 5.93 -20.65 1.51
CA LEU A 23 7.22 -19.95 1.66
C LEU A 23 7.89 -19.69 0.31
N ARG A 24 7.90 -20.69 -0.60
CA ARG A 24 8.46 -20.51 -1.95
C ARG A 24 7.73 -19.41 -2.72
N ARG A 25 6.39 -19.35 -2.65
CA ARG A 25 5.61 -18.31 -3.33
C ARG A 25 5.91 -16.90 -2.80
N GLU A 26 6.03 -16.75 -1.48
CA GLU A 26 6.45 -15.46 -0.89
C GLU A 26 7.88 -15.10 -1.36
N MET A 27 8.81 -16.06 -1.39
CA MET A 27 10.18 -15.83 -1.84
C MET A 27 10.28 -15.54 -3.35
N ASP A 28 9.47 -16.18 -4.19
CA ASP A 28 9.41 -15.87 -5.62
C ASP A 28 8.87 -14.45 -5.89
N ALA A 29 8.12 -13.88 -4.94
CA ALA A 29 7.73 -12.48 -4.94
C ALA A 29 8.80 -11.53 -4.36
N GLY A 30 10.02 -12.03 -4.09
CA GLY A 30 11.13 -11.24 -3.57
C GLY A 30 11.03 -10.93 -2.07
N LYS A 31 10.42 -11.81 -1.29
CA LYS A 31 10.24 -11.62 0.16
C LYS A 31 11.05 -12.63 0.98
N ILE A 32 11.22 -12.32 2.25
CA ILE A 32 11.85 -13.17 3.26
C ILE A 32 10.75 -13.51 4.29
N PRO A 33 9.97 -14.57 4.08
CA PRO A 33 8.77 -14.85 4.87
C PRO A 33 9.15 -15.30 6.29
N ILE A 34 8.88 -14.44 7.28
CA ILE A 34 9.05 -14.74 8.70
C ILE A 34 7.71 -14.53 9.40
N SER A 35 7.40 -15.40 10.36
CA SER A 35 6.16 -15.44 11.12
C SER A 35 6.42 -15.45 12.63
N LEU A 36 5.57 -14.76 13.38
CA LEU A 36 5.50 -14.84 14.83
C LEU A 36 4.68 -16.03 15.35
N GLY A 37 3.94 -16.72 14.47
CA GLY A 37 3.04 -17.82 14.82
C GLY A 37 1.73 -17.37 15.49
N LYS A 38 1.45 -16.07 15.50
CA LYS A 38 0.29 -15.45 16.16
C LYS A 38 0.08 -14.04 15.63
N ASN A 39 -1.12 -13.52 15.88
CA ASN A 39 -1.52 -12.14 15.56
C ASN A 39 -0.50 -11.13 16.10
N CYS A 40 -0.27 -10.05 15.34
CA CYS A 40 0.67 -8.99 15.70
C CYS A 40 0.41 -8.41 17.11
N PRO A 41 1.38 -8.50 18.05
CA PRO A 41 1.22 -7.99 19.42
C PRO A 41 1.13 -6.47 19.54
N VAL A 42 1.51 -5.71 18.51
CA VAL A 42 1.50 -4.24 18.54
C VAL A 42 0.08 -3.68 18.64
N LYS A 43 -0.90 -4.40 18.08
CA LYS A 43 -2.33 -4.06 18.06
C LYS A 43 -2.59 -2.64 17.54
N CYS A 44 -1.91 -2.27 16.45
CA CYS A 44 -2.14 -0.97 15.80
C CYS A 44 -3.61 -0.85 15.38
N GLU A 45 -4.29 0.20 15.84
CA GLU A 45 -5.72 0.44 15.58
C GLU A 45 -6.03 0.72 14.10
N PHE A 46 -5.01 1.01 13.30
CA PHE A 46 -5.09 1.34 11.87
C PHE A 46 -4.59 0.22 10.95
N CYS A 47 -4.21 -0.94 11.50
CA CYS A 47 -3.56 -1.98 10.70
C CYS A 47 -4.53 -2.58 9.67
N TYR A 48 -4.09 -2.69 8.42
CA TYR A 48 -4.88 -3.31 7.36
C TYR A 48 -5.10 -4.82 7.57
N GLU A 49 -4.31 -5.48 8.42
CA GLU A 49 -4.52 -6.89 8.78
C GLU A 49 -5.63 -7.12 9.80
N ILE A 50 -6.28 -6.06 10.33
CA ILE A 50 -7.45 -6.21 11.21
C ILE A 50 -8.57 -6.98 10.50
N ASP A 51 -8.70 -6.80 9.18
CA ASP A 51 -9.65 -7.54 8.37
C ASP A 51 -9.01 -7.98 7.05
N HIS A 52 -8.52 -9.21 7.03
CA HIS A 52 -8.03 -9.89 5.84
C HIS A 52 -9.02 -10.95 5.32
N SER A 53 -10.28 -10.96 5.79
CA SER A 53 -11.29 -11.97 5.43
C SER A 53 -11.66 -12.00 3.95
N TYR A 54 -11.35 -10.92 3.23
CA TYR A 54 -11.59 -10.80 1.79
C TYR A 54 -10.54 -11.53 0.94
N ARG A 55 -9.49 -12.12 1.53
CA ARG A 55 -8.44 -12.87 0.83
C ARG A 55 -8.11 -14.15 1.59
N GLU A 56 -7.57 -15.13 0.88
CA GLU A 56 -7.06 -16.35 1.52
C GLU A 56 -5.69 -16.09 2.15
N THR A 57 -5.61 -16.31 3.46
CA THR A 57 -4.37 -16.30 4.24
C THR A 57 -4.20 -17.66 4.91
N LEU A 58 -2.96 -18.01 5.24
CA LEU A 58 -2.68 -19.06 6.21
C LEU A 58 -2.31 -18.43 7.54
N ASP A 59 -2.51 -19.20 8.61
CA ASP A 59 -1.95 -18.95 9.93
C ASP A 59 -0.64 -19.72 10.04
N PRO A 60 0.49 -19.15 9.60
CA PRO A 60 1.76 -19.86 9.62
C PRO A 60 2.23 -20.10 11.06
N PRO A 61 2.88 -21.23 11.35
CA PRO A 61 3.55 -21.42 12.63
C PRO A 61 4.65 -20.35 12.80
N LYS A 62 5.14 -20.21 14.03
CA LYS A 62 6.31 -19.37 14.30
C LYS A 62 7.50 -19.93 13.52
N THR A 63 8.23 -19.06 12.81
CA THR A 63 9.39 -19.48 12.03
C THR A 63 10.43 -20.16 12.90
N THR A 64 10.87 -21.34 12.48
CA THR A 64 11.91 -22.14 13.14
C THR A 64 13.28 -21.90 12.51
N GLN A 65 14.34 -22.49 13.10
CA GLN A 65 15.66 -22.46 12.49
C GLN A 65 15.69 -23.23 11.17
N ASP A 66 15.04 -24.40 11.11
CA ASP A 66 14.87 -25.19 9.87
C ASP A 66 14.10 -24.40 8.79
N ASP A 67 13.17 -23.53 9.19
CA ASP A 67 12.51 -22.63 8.27
C ASP A 67 13.47 -21.59 7.71
N TRP A 68 14.25 -20.96 8.60
CA TRP A 68 15.25 -19.97 8.23
C TRP A 68 16.31 -20.53 7.28
N GLU A 69 16.87 -21.71 7.57
CA GLU A 69 17.88 -22.34 6.73
C GLU A 69 17.34 -22.65 5.33
N PHE A 70 16.11 -23.13 5.24
CA PHE A 70 15.44 -23.33 3.96
C PHE A 70 15.24 -22.01 3.20
N ILE A 71 14.77 -20.95 3.88
CA ILE A 71 14.56 -19.62 3.29
C ILE A 71 15.88 -19.07 2.76
N LEU A 72 16.92 -19.08 3.60
CA LEU A 72 18.24 -18.56 3.26
C LEU A 72 18.86 -19.32 2.08
N ASN A 73 18.80 -20.66 2.11
CA ASN A 73 19.29 -21.50 1.01
C ASN A 73 18.53 -21.26 -0.30
N TYR A 74 17.20 -21.13 -0.22
CA TYR A 74 16.38 -20.83 -1.39
C TYR A 74 16.73 -19.48 -2.00
N ILE A 75 16.82 -18.44 -1.17
CA ILE A 75 17.18 -17.10 -1.64
C ILE A 75 18.58 -17.10 -2.24
N ASN A 76 19.55 -17.73 -1.57
CA ASN A 76 20.93 -17.78 -2.06
C ASN A 76 21.06 -18.51 -3.42
N SER A 77 20.15 -19.43 -3.73
CA SER A 77 20.08 -20.10 -5.04
C SER A 77 19.60 -19.19 -6.18
N LYS A 78 18.97 -18.05 -5.88
CA LYS A 78 18.47 -17.11 -6.89
C LYS A 78 19.58 -16.17 -7.35
N PRO A 79 19.58 -15.76 -8.63
CA PRO A 79 20.52 -14.76 -9.12
C PRO A 79 20.35 -13.44 -8.37
N THR A 80 21.43 -12.66 -8.28
CA THR A 80 21.41 -11.36 -7.61
C THR A 80 21.05 -10.28 -8.61
N ASP A 81 20.04 -9.49 -8.26
CA ASP A 81 19.70 -8.25 -8.92
C ASP A 81 20.11 -7.08 -8.02
N PRO A 82 21.10 -6.26 -8.41
CA PRO A 82 21.57 -5.12 -7.61
C PRO A 82 20.47 -4.09 -7.30
N MET A 83 19.40 -4.05 -8.09
CA MET A 83 18.27 -3.13 -7.90
C MET A 83 17.15 -3.72 -7.04
N GLN A 84 17.24 -5.01 -6.69
CA GLN A 84 16.23 -5.69 -5.88
C GLN A 84 16.57 -5.58 -4.39
N PHE A 85 15.57 -5.18 -3.60
CA PHE A 85 15.57 -5.39 -2.16
C PHE A 85 14.61 -6.53 -1.82
N TRP A 86 15.09 -7.50 -1.06
CA TRP A 86 14.27 -8.59 -0.54
C TRP A 86 13.50 -8.09 0.68
N CYS A 87 12.17 -8.12 0.62
CA CYS A 87 11.33 -7.58 1.68
C CYS A 87 11.20 -8.58 2.83
N LEU A 88 11.70 -8.25 4.02
CA LEU A 88 11.48 -9.02 5.24
C LEU A 88 10.00 -8.99 5.59
N GLY A 89 9.39 -10.18 5.70
CA GLY A 89 7.96 -10.39 5.97
C GLY A 89 7.22 -11.06 4.83
N GLY A 90 6.19 -11.86 5.17
CA GLY A 90 5.21 -12.37 4.20
C GLY A 90 3.98 -11.47 4.23
N ASN A 91 3.41 -11.14 3.07
CA ASN A 91 2.23 -10.27 3.04
C ASN A 91 1.10 -10.74 2.14
N GLU A 92 1.31 -11.74 1.27
CA GLU A 92 0.28 -12.11 0.29
C GLU A 92 -0.55 -13.29 0.81
N TYR A 93 0.12 -14.24 1.45
CA TYR A 93 -0.44 -15.48 1.95
C TYR A 93 -0.24 -15.66 3.46
N MET A 94 0.43 -14.70 4.11
CA MET A 94 0.71 -14.66 5.54
C MET A 94 0.34 -13.27 6.09
N GLU A 95 -0.05 -13.19 7.36
CA GLU A 95 -0.38 -11.93 8.03
C GLU A 95 0.85 -11.00 8.17
N TRP A 96 0.64 -9.67 8.08
CA TRP A 96 1.67 -8.72 8.52
C TRP A 96 1.80 -8.73 10.03
N THR A 97 3.05 -8.84 10.49
CA THR A 97 3.40 -8.62 11.89
C THR A 97 4.66 -7.78 11.98
N ASP A 98 4.90 -7.15 13.14
CA ASP A 98 6.23 -6.57 13.38
C ASP A 98 7.24 -7.69 13.62
N LEU A 99 8.06 -7.94 12.62
CA LEU A 99 8.93 -9.11 12.55
C LEU A 99 10.04 -9.08 13.62
N PHE A 100 10.42 -7.90 14.09
CA PHE A 100 11.46 -7.75 15.13
C PHE A 100 10.98 -8.15 16.52
N LEU A 101 9.69 -8.50 16.67
CA LEU A 101 9.20 -9.22 17.84
C LEU A 101 9.60 -10.71 17.83
N HIS A 102 10.10 -11.23 16.71
CA HIS A 102 10.70 -12.56 16.68
C HIS A 102 12.07 -12.52 17.36
N PRO A 103 12.35 -13.40 18.34
CA PRO A 103 13.61 -13.34 19.11
C PRO A 103 14.86 -13.53 18.26
N LYS A 104 14.71 -14.18 17.08
CA LYS A 104 15.79 -14.41 16.12
C LYS A 104 15.86 -13.39 14.97
N ALA A 105 14.93 -12.44 14.88
CA ALA A 105 14.86 -11.54 13.72
C ALA A 105 16.16 -10.76 13.48
N MET A 106 16.76 -10.19 14.53
CA MET A 106 18.03 -9.46 14.40
C MET A 106 19.20 -10.37 13.99
N GLU A 107 19.23 -11.61 14.49
CA GLU A 107 20.23 -12.63 14.13
C GLU A 107 20.09 -13.02 12.66
N TRP A 108 18.86 -13.27 12.21
CA TRP A 108 18.57 -13.63 10.82
C TRP A 108 18.81 -12.49 9.83
N VAL A 109 18.61 -11.23 10.23
CA VAL A 109 19.04 -10.07 9.42
C VAL A 109 20.57 -10.06 9.26
N GLU A 110 21.32 -10.35 10.31
CA GLU A 110 22.78 -10.47 10.23
C GLU A 110 23.21 -11.64 9.35
N ASP A 111 22.63 -12.83 9.54
CA ASP A 111 22.87 -14.02 8.72
C ASP A 111 22.61 -13.72 7.24
N PHE A 112 21.48 -13.07 6.92
CA PHE A 112 21.14 -12.70 5.55
C PHE A 112 22.22 -11.83 4.92
N LEU A 113 22.69 -10.80 5.65
CA LEU A 113 23.71 -9.88 5.16
C LEU A 113 25.09 -10.56 5.04
N GLN A 114 25.39 -11.51 5.92
CA GLN A 114 26.66 -12.21 5.94
C GLN A 114 26.76 -13.31 4.87
N TYR A 115 25.70 -14.08 4.67
CA TYR A 115 25.73 -15.29 3.84
C TYR A 115 25.08 -15.12 2.46
N THR A 116 24.51 -13.96 2.18
CA THR A 116 24.04 -13.60 0.84
C THR A 116 24.75 -12.33 0.37
N ASP A 117 24.69 -12.09 -0.93
CA ASP A 117 25.12 -10.85 -1.61
C ASP A 117 23.95 -9.89 -1.88
N LYS A 118 22.76 -10.16 -1.31
CA LYS A 118 21.50 -9.47 -1.64
C LYS A 118 21.18 -8.32 -0.70
N SER A 119 20.37 -7.38 -1.15
CA SER A 119 19.89 -6.28 -0.31
C SER A 119 18.58 -6.64 0.38
N ILE A 120 18.35 -6.11 1.58
CA ILE A 120 17.17 -6.35 2.41
C ILE A 120 16.39 -5.05 2.65
N GLN A 121 15.07 -5.11 2.54
CA GLN A 121 14.16 -4.04 2.94
C GLN A 121 13.24 -4.55 4.04
N PHE A 122 12.90 -3.71 5.01
CA PHE A 122 11.91 -4.08 6.02
C PHE A 122 11.18 -2.88 6.60
N PHE A 123 9.97 -3.15 7.06
CA PHE A 123 9.07 -2.20 7.71
C PHE A 123 8.87 -2.62 9.17
N THR A 124 9.03 -1.71 10.12
CA THR A 124 8.83 -2.00 11.54
C THR A 124 8.39 -0.75 12.30
N VAL A 125 7.64 -0.91 13.39
CA VAL A 125 7.36 0.18 14.35
C VAL A 125 8.55 0.48 15.26
N GLY A 126 9.65 -0.27 15.11
CA GLY A 126 10.94 0.02 15.72
C GLY A 126 11.31 -0.89 16.88
N PHE A 127 10.90 -2.15 16.92
CA PHE A 127 11.34 -3.13 17.95
C PHE A 127 12.78 -3.63 17.78
N VAL A 128 13.57 -2.94 16.95
CA VAL A 128 14.93 -3.33 16.57
C VAL A 128 15.92 -3.16 17.73
N HIS A 129 16.98 -3.96 17.72
CA HIS A 129 18.10 -3.77 18.64
C HIS A 129 18.99 -2.62 18.13
N VAL A 130 18.80 -1.40 18.67
CA VAL A 130 19.39 -0.15 18.16
C VAL A 130 20.90 -0.21 17.86
N PRO A 131 21.80 -0.58 18.80
CA PRO A 131 23.23 -0.60 18.49
C PRO A 131 23.57 -1.57 17.35
N LYS A 132 22.84 -2.70 17.28
CA LYS A 132 23.14 -3.77 16.33
C LYS A 132 22.70 -3.39 14.92
N ILE A 133 21.51 -2.82 14.75
CA ILE A 133 21.04 -2.46 13.41
C ILE A 133 21.90 -1.36 12.78
N HIS A 134 22.36 -0.39 13.58
CA HIS A 134 23.28 0.65 13.08
C HIS A 134 24.67 0.10 12.77
N GLN A 135 25.18 -0.84 13.59
CA GLN A 135 26.42 -1.56 13.27
C GLN A 135 26.30 -2.31 11.94
N LEU A 136 25.20 -3.02 11.71
CA LEU A 136 24.96 -3.76 10.45
C LEU A 136 24.87 -2.82 9.25
N ALA A 137 24.16 -1.70 9.37
CA ALA A 137 24.07 -0.71 8.30
C ALA A 137 25.45 -0.11 7.94
N ALA A 138 26.30 0.14 8.94
CA ALA A 138 27.67 0.60 8.70
C ALA A 138 28.57 -0.49 8.09
N LYS A 139 28.41 -1.75 8.51
CA LYS A 139 29.18 -2.89 7.99
C LYS A 139 28.80 -3.27 6.55
N TYR A 140 27.54 -3.10 6.19
CA TYR A 140 26.98 -3.46 4.88
C TYR A 140 26.31 -2.26 4.19
N PRO A 141 27.09 -1.24 3.79
CA PRO A 141 26.54 0.01 3.26
C PRO A 141 25.71 -0.24 2.00
N GLY A 142 24.54 0.40 1.92
CA GLY A 142 23.63 0.30 0.77
C GLY A 142 22.81 -0.99 0.66
N ARG A 143 23.03 -1.97 1.56
CA ARG A 143 22.31 -3.26 1.53
C ARG A 143 21.08 -3.31 2.42
N ILE A 144 20.86 -2.32 3.28
CA ILE A 144 19.70 -2.24 4.18
C ILE A 144 18.85 -1.04 3.77
N ASN A 145 17.59 -1.30 3.42
CA ASN A 145 16.54 -0.29 3.31
C ASN A 145 15.57 -0.43 4.49
N PHE A 146 15.83 0.33 5.55
CA PHE A 146 15.02 0.29 6.77
C PHE A 146 13.97 1.40 6.73
N GLU A 147 12.71 0.98 6.61
CA GLU A 147 11.55 1.85 6.71
C GLU A 147 10.93 1.81 8.11
N LEU A 148 11.02 2.92 8.84
CA LEU A 148 10.51 3.04 10.19
C LEU A 148 9.07 3.57 10.18
N SER A 149 8.12 2.76 10.63
CA SER A 149 6.72 3.14 10.84
C SER A 149 6.57 3.95 12.13
N VAL A 150 6.95 5.23 12.06
CA VAL A 150 6.80 6.18 13.17
C VAL A 150 5.34 6.42 13.51
N ILE A 151 4.49 6.54 12.47
CA ILE A 151 3.06 6.88 12.51
C ILE A 151 2.81 8.28 13.06
N THR A 152 3.17 8.49 14.32
CA THR A 152 3.28 9.81 14.95
C THR A 152 4.18 9.76 16.19
N LEU A 153 4.86 10.87 16.49
CA LEU A 153 5.59 11.09 17.75
C LEU A 153 4.72 11.81 18.80
N GLY A 154 3.55 12.30 18.40
CA GLY A 154 2.64 13.09 19.23
C GLY A 154 1.63 12.30 20.06
N ALA A 155 0.62 13.02 20.56
CA ALA A 155 -0.34 12.52 21.54
C ALA A 155 -1.19 11.32 21.06
N TYR A 156 -1.40 11.18 19.75
CA TYR A 156 -2.18 10.06 19.19
C TYR A 156 -1.44 8.73 19.19
N ARG A 157 -0.13 8.70 19.49
CA ARG A 157 0.69 7.49 19.42
C ARG A 157 0.13 6.35 20.27
N GLN A 158 -0.20 6.62 21.54
CA GLN A 158 -0.69 5.58 22.45
C GLN A 158 -2.07 5.05 22.04
N GLN A 159 -2.91 5.91 21.46
CA GLN A 159 -4.21 5.49 20.92
C GLN A 159 -4.02 4.60 19.69
N LEU A 160 -3.17 5.00 18.75
CA LEU A 160 -3.01 4.32 17.46
C LEU A 160 -2.15 3.07 17.54
N MET A 161 -1.18 3.03 18.45
CA MET A 161 -0.24 1.92 18.65
C MET A 161 -0.02 1.65 20.14
N PRO A 162 -1.00 1.05 20.83
CA PRO A 162 -0.99 0.91 22.29
C PRO A 162 0.19 0.10 22.84
N HIS A 163 0.77 -0.77 22.01
CA HIS A 163 1.91 -1.62 22.39
C HIS A 163 3.13 -1.39 21.48
N ALA A 164 3.29 -0.22 20.86
CA ALA A 164 4.50 0.11 20.11
C ALA A 164 5.70 0.43 21.04
N PRO A 165 6.94 0.45 20.51
CA PRO A 165 8.09 0.91 21.26
C PRO A 165 7.89 2.33 21.80
N SER A 166 8.45 2.58 22.98
CA SER A 166 8.43 3.90 23.62
C SER A 166 9.01 4.98 22.69
N LEU A 167 8.54 6.22 22.83
CA LEU A 167 9.07 7.35 22.07
C LEU A 167 10.59 7.46 22.21
N LYS A 168 11.12 7.34 23.43
CA LYS A 168 12.57 7.36 23.69
C LYS A 168 13.33 6.31 22.89
N HIS A 169 12.75 5.12 22.71
CA HIS A 169 13.36 4.07 21.90
C HIS A 169 13.33 4.44 20.41
N VAL A 170 12.19 4.88 19.90
CA VAL A 170 12.05 5.31 18.49
C VAL A 170 13.01 6.45 18.15
N MET A 171 13.19 7.42 19.05
CA MET A 171 14.17 8.49 18.85
C MET A 171 15.59 7.94 18.72
N LYS A 172 15.99 6.94 19.52
CA LYS A 172 17.30 6.31 19.37
C LYS A 172 17.46 5.55 18.05
N VAL A 173 16.39 4.94 17.54
CA VAL A 173 16.38 4.26 16.23
C VAL A 173 16.58 5.29 15.11
N LEU A 174 15.88 6.43 15.18
CA LEU A 174 15.97 7.51 14.20
C LEU A 174 17.35 8.19 14.17
N ASP A 175 18.01 8.33 15.32
CA ASP A 175 19.31 8.99 15.50
C ASP A 175 20.49 8.27 14.83
N GLY A 176 20.27 7.07 14.28
CA GLY A 176 21.33 6.29 13.66
C GLY A 176 21.24 6.17 12.14
N PRO A 177 22.34 5.73 11.50
CA PRO A 177 22.49 5.72 10.03
C PRO A 177 21.68 4.62 9.33
N ALA A 178 20.99 3.75 10.08
CA ALA A 178 20.30 2.61 9.49
C ALA A 178 18.96 3.00 8.88
N VAL A 179 18.26 3.99 9.45
CA VAL A 179 16.91 4.36 9.00
C VAL A 179 17.00 5.07 7.67
N SER A 180 16.46 4.43 6.64
CA SER A 180 16.43 4.95 5.27
C SER A 180 15.24 5.89 5.07
N SER A 181 14.08 5.53 5.63
CA SER A 181 12.87 6.36 5.60
C SER A 181 12.10 6.27 6.90
N ALA A 182 11.33 7.32 7.21
CA ALA A 182 10.40 7.37 8.32
C ALA A 182 8.99 7.69 7.81
N ASN A 183 8.05 6.80 8.11
CA ASN A 183 6.65 6.88 7.73
C ASN A 183 5.80 7.49 8.87
N PHE A 184 5.17 8.65 8.65
CA PHE A 184 4.33 9.34 9.64
C PHE A 184 3.19 10.14 8.98
N TYR A 185 2.13 10.45 9.73
CA TYR A 185 0.86 10.87 9.12
C TYR A 185 0.20 12.08 9.79
N ALA A 186 -0.61 12.79 9.01
CA ALA A 186 -1.52 13.81 9.50
C ALA A 186 -2.70 13.18 10.23
N PHE A 187 -3.03 13.73 11.40
CA PHE A 187 -4.19 13.37 12.23
C PHE A 187 -4.93 14.63 12.71
N ASP A 188 -4.19 15.70 12.98
CA ASP A 188 -4.71 17.02 13.34
C ASP A 188 -3.70 18.10 12.90
N GLN A 189 -3.98 19.36 13.23
CA GLN A 189 -2.98 20.42 13.13
C GLN A 189 -1.73 20.06 13.95
N HIS A 190 -0.57 20.35 13.38
CA HIS A 190 0.74 20.19 14.00
C HIS A 190 1.13 18.74 14.31
N THR A 191 0.41 17.73 13.82
CA THR A 191 0.80 16.34 14.07
C THR A 191 1.91 15.89 13.11
N MET A 192 1.74 16.12 11.82
CA MET A 192 2.69 15.63 10.80
C MET A 192 3.88 16.60 10.66
N SER A 193 3.62 17.90 10.73
CA SER A 193 4.62 18.94 10.55
C SER A 193 5.61 19.05 11.71
N ASP A 194 5.16 18.85 12.96
CA ASP A 194 6.08 18.83 14.09
C ASP A 194 6.86 17.51 14.16
N ASP A 195 6.24 16.38 13.80
CA ASP A 195 6.94 15.11 13.63
C ASP A 195 8.05 15.23 12.57
N ALA A 196 7.77 15.86 11.42
CA ALA A 196 8.76 16.11 10.37
C ALA A 196 9.94 16.94 10.86
N LYS A 197 9.69 18.05 11.57
CA LYS A 197 10.75 18.90 12.14
C LYS A 197 11.58 18.16 13.17
N MET A 198 10.94 17.37 14.03
CA MET A 198 11.62 16.58 15.05
C MET A 198 12.52 15.51 14.43
N ILE A 199 12.02 14.78 13.44
CA ILE A 199 12.81 13.78 12.71
C ILE A 199 13.96 14.45 11.96
N SER A 200 13.71 15.57 11.27
CA SER A 200 14.72 16.30 10.51
C SER A 200 15.86 16.83 11.39
N ASN A 201 15.53 17.39 12.55
CA ASN A 201 16.52 17.87 13.52
C ASN A 201 17.44 16.75 14.04
N LEU A 202 16.91 15.53 14.10
CA LEU A 202 17.63 14.37 14.59
C LEU A 202 18.44 13.68 13.47
N ASN A 203 17.82 13.49 12.31
CA ASN A 203 18.40 12.78 11.18
C ASN A 203 17.98 13.41 9.85
N GLN A 204 18.87 14.24 9.31
CA GLN A 204 18.67 14.94 8.03
C GLN A 204 18.83 14.04 6.80
N GLN A 205 19.39 12.84 6.97
CA GLN A 205 19.62 11.89 5.88
C GLN A 205 18.42 10.95 5.65
N CYS A 206 17.53 10.84 6.64
CA CYS A 206 16.33 10.04 6.56
C CYS A 206 15.33 10.63 5.54
N VAL A 207 14.77 9.80 4.68
CA VAL A 207 13.65 10.22 3.81
C VAL A 207 12.40 10.40 4.66
N LEU A 208 11.81 11.59 4.60
CA LEU A 208 10.53 11.85 5.26
C LEU A 208 9.40 11.36 4.35
N TRP A 209 8.79 10.23 4.73
CA TRP A 209 7.62 9.69 4.05
C TRP A 209 6.37 10.04 4.85
N MET A 210 5.66 11.05 4.37
CA MET A 210 4.50 11.62 5.07
C MET A 210 3.18 11.27 4.36
N GLY A 211 2.03 11.60 4.94
CA GLY A 211 0.75 11.39 4.25
C GLY A 211 -0.46 11.42 5.18
N CYS A 212 -1.54 10.81 4.73
CA CYS A 212 -2.67 10.42 5.59
C CYS A 212 -2.97 8.93 5.44
N LEU A 213 -3.58 8.36 6.48
CA LEU A 213 -4.08 6.99 6.45
C LEU A 213 -5.49 6.98 5.85
N THR A 214 -5.75 6.02 4.98
CA THR A 214 -7.09 5.77 4.45
C THR A 214 -7.80 4.74 5.33
N PRO A 215 -8.97 5.04 5.90
CA PRO A 215 -9.75 4.06 6.63
C PRO A 215 -10.14 2.88 5.74
N VAL A 216 -10.14 1.68 6.30
CA VAL A 216 -10.62 0.48 5.62
C VAL A 216 -11.66 -0.24 6.48
N ARG A 217 -12.27 -1.28 5.92
CA ARG A 217 -13.20 -2.16 6.63
C ARG A 217 -12.56 -2.74 7.90
N GLY A 218 -13.36 -2.89 8.96
CA GLY A 218 -12.94 -3.50 10.23
C GLY A 218 -12.38 -2.52 11.27
N LEU A 219 -12.05 -1.28 10.89
CA LEU A 219 -11.55 -0.28 11.84
C LEU A 219 -12.65 0.21 12.79
N LYS A 220 -12.27 0.51 14.04
CA LYS A 220 -13.16 1.22 14.98
C LYS A 220 -13.56 2.58 14.40
N GLN A 221 -14.81 2.96 14.61
CA GLN A 221 -15.34 4.22 14.09
C GLN A 221 -14.53 5.44 14.56
N SER A 222 -14.11 5.48 15.82
CA SER A 222 -13.28 6.57 16.36
C SER A 222 -11.91 6.67 15.67
N THR A 223 -11.29 5.54 15.33
CA THR A 223 -10.04 5.50 14.57
C THR A 223 -10.27 5.94 13.12
N ALA A 224 -11.33 5.47 12.48
CA ALA A 224 -11.70 5.90 11.12
C ALA A 224 -11.97 7.42 11.05
N GLU A 225 -12.65 7.98 12.06
CA GLU A 225 -12.88 9.43 12.18
C GLU A 225 -11.60 10.22 12.34
N LEU A 226 -10.65 9.73 13.15
CA LEU A 226 -9.33 10.34 13.32
C LEU A 226 -8.54 10.35 12.01
N MET A 227 -8.56 9.25 11.25
CA MET A 227 -7.92 9.19 9.93
C MET A 227 -8.57 10.15 8.92
N ARG A 228 -9.91 10.20 8.86
CA ARG A 228 -10.64 11.15 8.00
C ARG A 228 -10.35 12.60 8.42
N LYS A 229 -10.16 12.87 9.71
CA LYS A 229 -9.69 14.16 10.20
C LYS A 229 -8.27 14.47 9.69
N GLY A 230 -7.36 13.50 9.76
CA GLY A 230 -6.03 13.58 9.17
C GLY A 230 -6.02 13.97 7.70
N ARG A 231 -6.88 13.31 6.89
CA ARG A 231 -7.08 13.65 5.48
C ARG A 231 -7.47 15.12 5.27
N ARG A 232 -8.30 15.72 6.13
CA ARG A 232 -8.68 17.14 6.04
C ARG A 232 -7.51 18.08 6.34
N TYR A 233 -6.60 17.69 7.23
CA TYR A 233 -5.44 18.51 7.61
C TYR A 233 -4.20 18.29 6.75
N LEU A 234 -4.17 17.24 5.92
CA LEU A 234 -3.02 16.88 5.09
C LEU A 234 -2.46 18.06 4.27
N GLY A 235 -3.33 18.86 3.64
CA GLY A 235 -2.90 20.00 2.83
C GLY A 235 -2.15 21.07 3.64
N ILE A 236 -2.71 21.46 4.79
CA ILE A 236 -2.12 22.48 5.67
C ILE A 236 -0.83 21.97 6.32
N GLU A 237 -0.81 20.70 6.75
CA GLU A 237 0.40 20.08 7.30
C GLU A 237 1.51 19.98 6.25
N ALA A 238 1.18 19.63 5.01
CA ALA A 238 2.14 19.57 3.92
C ALA A 238 2.72 20.94 3.58
N GLU A 239 1.90 22.00 3.53
CA GLU A 239 2.37 23.37 3.33
C GLU A 239 3.34 23.79 4.44
N ARG A 240 3.02 23.51 5.71
CA ARG A 240 3.90 23.81 6.85
C ARG A 240 5.28 23.15 6.72
N ILE A 241 5.34 21.91 6.23
CA ILE A 241 6.61 21.20 6.04
C ILE A 241 7.37 21.77 4.84
N TYR A 242 6.66 22.04 3.73
CA TYR A 242 7.24 22.62 2.53
C TYR A 242 7.84 24.01 2.82
N ASP A 243 7.11 24.86 3.51
CA ASP A 243 7.55 26.21 3.87
C ASP A 243 8.66 26.19 4.95
N ALA A 244 8.77 25.12 5.73
CA ALA A 244 9.87 24.94 6.69
C ALA A 244 11.23 24.65 6.03
N GLY A 245 11.26 24.28 4.74
CA GLY A 245 12.51 24.11 4.00
C GLY A 245 13.45 23.06 4.58
N LEU A 246 12.91 21.95 5.11
CA LEU A 246 13.71 20.90 5.73
C LEU A 246 14.72 20.30 4.73
N PRO A 247 15.95 19.96 5.16
CA PRO A 247 17.00 19.46 4.26
C PRO A 247 16.75 18.02 3.76
N ASN A 248 15.83 17.29 4.39
CA ASN A 248 15.51 15.91 4.06
C ASN A 248 14.89 15.78 2.66
N LEU A 249 15.11 14.63 2.02
CA LEU A 249 14.25 14.22 0.92
C LEU A 249 12.84 13.95 1.44
N THR A 250 11.83 14.48 0.75
CA THR A 250 10.43 14.39 1.17
C THR A 250 9.58 13.68 0.12
N THR A 251 8.82 12.67 0.56
CA THR A 251 7.77 12.01 -0.22
C THR A 251 6.46 12.05 0.58
N ILE A 252 5.33 12.06 -0.12
CA ILE A 252 4.00 12.16 0.45
C ILE A 252 3.07 11.13 -0.19
N HIS A 253 2.57 10.21 0.63
CA HIS A 253 1.47 9.34 0.26
C HIS A 253 0.18 10.14 0.33
N THR A 254 -0.52 10.19 -0.80
CA THR A 254 -1.76 10.95 -0.94
C THR A 254 -2.90 10.01 -1.28
N GLU A 255 -4.11 10.42 -0.96
CA GLU A 255 -5.32 9.72 -1.35
C GLU A 255 -5.44 9.59 -2.89
N ALA A 256 -6.17 8.58 -3.35
CA ALA A 256 -6.26 8.24 -4.76
C ALA A 256 -6.74 9.41 -5.66
N TYR A 257 -7.65 10.26 -5.18
CA TYR A 257 -8.13 11.42 -5.94
C TYR A 257 -7.06 12.49 -6.16
N VAL A 258 -6.15 12.70 -5.20
CA VAL A 258 -5.02 13.61 -5.34
C VAL A 258 -4.08 13.10 -6.43
N THR A 259 -3.71 11.82 -6.33
CA THR A 259 -2.85 11.15 -7.33
C THR A 259 -3.49 11.21 -8.72
N ALA A 260 -4.80 11.00 -8.84
CA ALA A 260 -5.53 11.11 -10.09
C ALA A 260 -5.52 12.55 -10.64
N PHE A 261 -5.70 13.56 -9.79
CA PHE A 261 -5.63 14.97 -10.19
C PHE A 261 -4.24 15.36 -10.71
N LEU A 262 -3.18 15.01 -9.97
CA LEU A 262 -1.80 15.28 -10.38
C LEU A 262 -1.46 14.60 -11.72
N ASN A 263 -2.09 13.45 -12.01
CA ASN A 263 -1.89 12.70 -13.25
C ASN A 263 -2.95 12.97 -14.34
N ARG A 264 -3.88 13.92 -14.14
CA ARG A 264 -5.08 14.11 -14.98
C ARG A 264 -4.81 14.19 -16.48
N ARG A 265 -3.82 14.98 -16.91
CA ARG A 265 -3.47 15.14 -18.34
C ARG A 265 -3.07 13.81 -18.97
N ARG A 266 -2.33 12.99 -18.21
CA ARG A 266 -1.86 11.68 -18.67
C ARG A 266 -2.97 10.63 -18.64
N ILE A 267 -3.82 10.63 -17.60
CA ILE A 267 -5.01 9.78 -17.56
C ILE A 267 -5.86 10.04 -18.81
N VAL A 268 -6.10 11.30 -19.13
CA VAL A 268 -6.85 11.73 -20.31
C VAL A 268 -6.19 11.27 -21.61
N SER A 269 -4.90 11.54 -21.79
CA SER A 269 -4.15 11.13 -22.99
C SER A 269 -4.10 9.61 -23.18
N LEU A 270 -3.87 8.86 -22.09
CA LEU A 270 -3.86 7.41 -22.13
C LEU A 270 -5.25 6.87 -22.48
N PHE A 271 -6.29 7.43 -21.86
CA PHE A 271 -7.67 7.06 -22.14
C PHE A 271 -8.04 7.30 -23.61
N ASP A 272 -7.65 8.43 -24.18
CA ASP A 272 -7.89 8.73 -25.60
C ASP A 272 -7.20 7.72 -26.53
N SER A 273 -6.03 7.21 -26.15
CA SER A 273 -5.29 6.18 -26.89
C SER A 273 -5.93 4.78 -26.88
N LEU A 274 -6.97 4.58 -26.08
CA LEU A 274 -7.71 3.31 -26.04
C LEU A 274 -8.73 3.18 -27.16
N GLU A 275 -8.99 4.28 -27.90
CA GLU A 275 -9.93 4.31 -29.04
C GLU A 275 -11.32 3.76 -28.71
N LEU A 276 -11.74 3.88 -27.45
CA LEU A 276 -13.06 3.46 -26.97
C LEU A 276 -14.17 4.29 -27.61
N ASP A 277 -15.38 3.76 -27.72
CA ASP A 277 -16.54 4.43 -28.30
C ASP A 277 -17.56 4.88 -27.24
N LYS A 278 -18.49 5.76 -27.64
CA LYS A 278 -19.56 6.28 -26.75
C LYS A 278 -20.47 5.20 -26.16
N LYS A 279 -20.47 3.99 -26.74
CA LYS A 279 -21.27 2.85 -26.28
C LYS A 279 -20.49 1.93 -25.35
N ASP A 280 -19.17 2.07 -25.27
CA ASP A 280 -18.33 1.21 -24.45
C ASP A 280 -18.46 1.54 -22.98
N HIS A 281 -18.73 0.52 -22.18
CA HIS A 281 -18.75 0.61 -20.72
C HIS A 281 -17.34 0.38 -20.18
N VAL A 282 -16.84 1.31 -19.38
CA VAL A 282 -15.47 1.27 -18.83
C VAL A 282 -15.54 1.30 -17.31
N VAL A 283 -14.97 0.28 -16.68
CA VAL A 283 -14.91 0.14 -15.21
C VAL A 283 -13.82 1.02 -14.63
N MET A 284 -14.14 1.76 -13.57
CA MET A 284 -13.18 2.59 -12.84
C MET A 284 -13.68 2.96 -11.45
N ALA A 285 -12.75 3.19 -10.52
CA ALA A 285 -13.05 3.72 -9.19
C ALA A 285 -13.29 5.24 -9.23
N GLY A 286 -13.75 5.80 -8.10
CA GLY A 286 -14.15 7.21 -7.98
C GLY A 286 -13.11 8.20 -8.47
N SER A 287 -11.83 8.00 -8.15
CA SER A 287 -10.75 8.94 -8.49
C SER A 287 -10.60 9.15 -10.00
N VAL A 288 -10.52 8.08 -10.78
CA VAL A 288 -10.39 8.12 -12.24
C VAL A 288 -11.72 8.47 -12.90
N TYR A 289 -12.85 7.96 -12.37
CA TYR A 289 -14.20 8.34 -12.82
C TYR A 289 -14.35 9.86 -12.85
N LYS A 290 -13.97 10.52 -11.76
CA LYS A 290 -14.07 11.97 -11.60
C LYS A 290 -13.27 12.73 -12.65
N ILE A 291 -12.04 12.29 -12.93
CA ILE A 291 -11.20 12.88 -13.99
C ILE A 291 -11.85 12.73 -15.36
N LEU A 292 -12.26 11.51 -15.73
CA LEU A 292 -12.81 11.26 -17.06
C LEU A 292 -14.19 11.91 -17.24
N ASN A 293 -15.04 11.91 -16.22
CA ASN A 293 -16.34 12.59 -16.27
C ASN A 293 -16.20 14.12 -16.37
N THR A 294 -15.11 14.69 -15.84
CA THR A 294 -14.81 16.12 -15.95
C THR A 294 -14.24 16.48 -17.32
N PHE A 295 -13.20 15.78 -17.77
CA PHE A 295 -12.41 16.19 -18.94
C PHE A 295 -12.75 15.45 -20.24
N ARG A 296 -13.49 14.34 -20.17
CA ARG A 296 -13.87 13.49 -21.30
C ARG A 296 -15.33 13.05 -21.23
N LYS A 297 -16.19 13.93 -20.71
CA LYS A 297 -17.64 13.68 -20.59
C LYS A 297 -18.21 13.16 -21.91
N LYS A 298 -19.02 12.09 -21.85
CA LYS A 298 -19.66 11.44 -23.01
C LYS A 298 -18.69 10.82 -24.04
N ARG A 299 -17.39 10.66 -23.74
CA ARG A 299 -16.43 9.97 -24.64
C ARG A 299 -16.63 8.45 -24.64
N ALA A 300 -17.02 7.89 -23.49
CA ALA A 300 -17.48 6.51 -23.29
C ALA A 300 -18.52 6.48 -22.15
N ARG A 301 -19.05 5.31 -21.80
CA ARG A 301 -19.91 5.10 -20.63
C ARG A 301 -19.04 4.71 -19.43
N TYR A 302 -18.85 5.64 -18.51
CA TYR A 302 -18.03 5.42 -17.33
C TYR A 302 -18.83 4.70 -16.25
N LEU A 303 -18.48 3.46 -15.96
CA LEU A 303 -19.07 2.67 -14.89
C LEU A 303 -18.27 2.91 -13.60
N HIS A 304 -18.77 3.81 -12.76
CA HIS A 304 -18.23 4.04 -11.43
C HIS A 304 -18.51 2.86 -10.52
N VAL A 305 -17.45 2.26 -9.96
CA VAL A 305 -17.51 1.18 -8.99
C VAL A 305 -16.87 1.63 -7.67
N PRO A 306 -17.61 1.67 -6.55
CA PRO A 306 -17.05 1.92 -5.23
C PRO A 306 -16.22 0.72 -4.72
N ASN A 307 -15.15 0.98 -3.96
CA ASN A 307 -14.37 -0.08 -3.28
C ASN A 307 -15.10 -0.57 -2.01
N ALA A 308 -16.33 -1.07 -2.16
CA ALA A 308 -17.19 -1.43 -1.04
C ALA A 308 -16.59 -2.59 -0.21
N MET A 309 -15.92 -3.56 -0.85
CA MET A 309 -15.22 -4.65 -0.16
C MET A 309 -14.22 -4.12 0.89
N LEU A 310 -13.49 -3.04 0.56
CA LEU A 310 -12.46 -2.46 1.43
C LEU A 310 -12.98 -1.36 2.37
N GLY A 311 -14.30 -1.15 2.45
CA GLY A 311 -14.92 -0.17 3.34
C GLY A 311 -15.22 1.20 2.71
N GLY A 312 -15.00 1.37 1.40
CA GLY A 312 -15.53 2.48 0.61
C GLY A 312 -14.83 3.84 0.74
N ASP A 313 -13.93 4.06 1.70
CA ASP A 313 -13.14 5.29 1.78
C ASP A 313 -11.99 5.34 0.75
N SER A 314 -11.60 4.18 0.19
CA SER A 314 -10.61 4.06 -0.89
C SER A 314 -11.23 4.28 -2.27
N ASP A 315 -10.61 5.12 -3.09
CA ASP A 315 -11.03 5.42 -4.47
C ASP A 315 -10.02 4.91 -5.53
N CYS A 316 -9.19 3.91 -5.19
CA CYS A 316 -8.15 3.40 -6.07
C CYS A 316 -8.67 2.30 -7.01
N THR A 317 -8.51 2.48 -8.32
CA THR A 317 -8.90 1.49 -9.34
C THR A 317 -8.14 0.16 -9.21
N VAL A 318 -6.89 0.18 -8.74
CA VAL A 318 -6.10 -1.05 -8.55
C VAL A 318 -6.69 -1.93 -7.44
N LEU A 319 -7.44 -1.34 -6.52
CA LEU A 319 -8.04 -2.02 -5.37
C LEU A 319 -9.49 -2.45 -5.60
N LEU A 320 -9.99 -2.30 -6.83
CA LEU A 320 -11.31 -2.81 -7.19
C LEU A 320 -11.32 -4.33 -7.15
N THR A 321 -12.46 -4.88 -6.72
CA THR A 321 -12.71 -6.32 -6.74
C THR A 321 -13.72 -6.65 -7.83
N PHE A 322 -13.64 -7.86 -8.38
CA PHE A 322 -14.64 -8.38 -9.32
C PHE A 322 -16.02 -8.48 -8.67
N GLU A 323 -16.09 -8.68 -7.35
CA GLU A 323 -17.34 -8.67 -6.59
C GLU A 323 -17.97 -7.27 -6.56
N ASP A 324 -17.18 -6.22 -6.31
CA ASP A 324 -17.65 -4.83 -6.36
C ASP A 324 -18.12 -4.46 -7.78
N ILE A 325 -17.39 -4.90 -8.81
CA ILE A 325 -17.76 -4.69 -10.21
C ILE A 325 -19.07 -5.41 -10.51
N ALA A 326 -19.20 -6.68 -10.14
CA ALA A 326 -20.39 -7.48 -10.40
C ALA A 326 -21.65 -6.81 -9.83
N LYS A 327 -21.59 -6.34 -8.58
CA LYS A 327 -22.70 -5.63 -7.90
C LYS A 327 -23.14 -4.36 -8.63
N ARG A 328 -22.25 -3.76 -9.44
CA ARG A 328 -22.55 -2.54 -10.19
C ARG A 328 -23.18 -2.79 -11.56
N LEU A 329 -23.02 -3.99 -12.11
CA LEU A 329 -23.58 -4.35 -13.42
C LEU A 329 -25.12 -4.39 -13.35
N THR A 330 -25.77 -3.85 -14.37
CA THR A 330 -27.21 -3.97 -14.54
C THR A 330 -27.53 -4.78 -15.79
N ASP A 331 -27.26 -4.19 -16.95
CA ASP A 331 -27.66 -4.72 -18.26
C ASP A 331 -26.49 -4.79 -19.24
N GLU A 332 -25.29 -4.41 -18.81
CA GLU A 332 -24.07 -4.46 -19.59
C GLU A 332 -23.82 -5.89 -20.12
N LYS A 333 -23.59 -6.01 -21.43
CA LYS A 333 -23.15 -7.26 -22.07
C LYS A 333 -21.65 -7.32 -22.27
N ILE A 334 -21.03 -6.16 -22.46
CA ILE A 334 -19.60 -6.00 -22.67
C ILE A 334 -19.11 -4.86 -21.77
N ILE A 335 -18.03 -5.11 -21.02
CA ILE A 335 -17.35 -4.10 -20.20
C ILE A 335 -15.85 -4.10 -20.47
N HIS A 336 -15.23 -2.94 -20.27
CA HIS A 336 -13.79 -2.75 -20.34
C HIS A 336 -13.21 -2.63 -18.93
N ILE A 337 -12.27 -3.51 -18.59
CA ILE A 337 -11.63 -3.52 -17.27
C ILE A 337 -10.14 -3.15 -17.42
N PRO A 338 -9.63 -2.15 -16.67
CA PRO A 338 -8.20 -1.88 -16.57
C PRO A 338 -7.42 -3.13 -16.15
N LYS A 339 -6.32 -3.44 -16.84
CA LYS A 339 -5.48 -4.61 -16.51
C LYS A 339 -4.97 -4.53 -15.06
N SER A 340 -4.75 -3.33 -14.53
CA SER A 340 -4.33 -3.12 -13.15
C SER A 340 -5.26 -3.71 -12.09
N VAL A 341 -6.55 -3.94 -12.40
CA VAL A 341 -7.51 -4.60 -11.47
C VAL A 341 -7.17 -6.08 -11.27
N MET A 342 -6.49 -6.70 -12.25
CA MET A 342 -6.25 -8.14 -12.31
C MET A 342 -4.76 -8.51 -12.28
N GLU A 343 -3.94 -7.60 -11.76
CA GLU A 343 -2.50 -7.77 -11.52
C GLU A 343 -2.22 -7.85 -10.02
N SER A 344 -3.00 -8.65 -9.29
CA SER A 344 -2.75 -8.88 -7.87
C SER A 344 -1.53 -9.78 -7.66
N GLY A 345 -0.94 -9.71 -6.47
CA GLY A 345 0.13 -10.63 -6.06
C GLY A 345 -0.32 -12.10 -5.96
N ARG A 346 -1.62 -12.37 -6.09
CA ARG A 346 -2.22 -13.71 -5.92
C ARG A 346 -2.12 -14.59 -7.16
N GLY A 347 -2.04 -13.97 -8.33
CA GLY A 347 -1.97 -14.71 -9.57
C GLY A 347 -2.37 -13.88 -10.78
N GLN A 348 -2.15 -14.45 -11.96
CA GLN A 348 -2.51 -13.80 -13.21
C GLN A 348 -4.03 -13.75 -13.38
N ASN A 349 -4.54 -12.62 -13.85
CA ASN A 349 -5.97 -12.41 -14.12
C ASN A 349 -6.85 -12.60 -12.88
N MET A 350 -6.30 -12.33 -11.70
CA MET A 350 -7.00 -12.36 -10.42
C MET A 350 -7.06 -10.96 -9.83
N ASP A 351 -8.19 -10.63 -9.20
CA ASP A 351 -8.28 -9.43 -8.38
C ASP A 351 -7.56 -9.63 -7.03
N ILE A 352 -7.61 -8.60 -6.18
CA ILE A 352 -6.98 -8.61 -4.85
C ILE A 352 -7.63 -9.60 -3.86
N THR A 353 -8.84 -10.10 -4.15
CA THR A 353 -9.54 -11.11 -3.34
C THR A 353 -9.19 -12.54 -3.75
N GLY A 354 -8.58 -12.71 -4.92
CA GLY A 354 -8.26 -14.02 -5.50
C GLY A 354 -9.36 -14.57 -6.40
N VAL A 355 -10.34 -13.76 -6.81
CA VAL A 355 -11.33 -14.16 -7.81
C VAL A 355 -10.71 -14.02 -9.20
N THR A 356 -10.86 -15.05 -10.03
CA THR A 356 -10.35 -15.03 -11.41
C THR A 356 -11.30 -14.32 -12.37
N LEU A 357 -10.75 -13.78 -13.46
CA LEU A 357 -11.54 -13.24 -14.56
C LEU A 357 -12.48 -14.30 -15.16
N GLU A 358 -12.06 -15.57 -15.21
CA GLU A 358 -12.89 -16.68 -15.68
C GLU A 358 -14.12 -16.90 -14.79
N GLU A 359 -13.95 -16.97 -13.48
CA GLU A 359 -15.07 -17.09 -12.53
C GLU A 359 -16.03 -15.91 -12.64
N PHE A 360 -15.49 -14.69 -12.70
CA PHE A 360 -16.27 -13.47 -12.86
C PHE A 360 -17.10 -13.51 -14.14
N THR A 361 -16.49 -13.79 -15.30
CA THR A 361 -17.19 -13.87 -16.60
C THR A 361 -18.22 -14.98 -16.63
N ARG A 362 -17.91 -16.16 -16.08
CA ARG A 362 -18.84 -17.29 -15.98
C ARG A 362 -20.08 -16.95 -15.16
N LYS A 363 -19.91 -16.32 -13.98
CA LYS A 363 -21.03 -16.00 -13.08
C LYS A 363 -21.84 -14.80 -13.57
N THR A 364 -21.20 -13.76 -14.10
CA THR A 364 -21.89 -12.54 -14.57
C THR A 364 -22.45 -12.66 -15.99
N LYS A 365 -21.92 -13.59 -16.80
CA LYS A 365 -22.21 -13.76 -18.23
C LYS A 365 -21.89 -12.52 -19.07
N VAL A 366 -21.02 -11.64 -18.56
CA VAL A 366 -20.55 -10.44 -19.26
C VAL A 366 -19.25 -10.76 -19.99
N THR A 367 -19.12 -10.26 -21.22
CA THR A 367 -17.85 -10.30 -21.95
C THR A 367 -16.93 -9.19 -21.46
N VAL A 368 -15.73 -9.55 -21.03
CA VAL A 368 -14.72 -8.57 -20.57
C VAL A 368 -13.70 -8.31 -21.66
N LYS A 369 -13.46 -7.03 -21.95
CA LYS A 369 -12.34 -6.54 -22.75
C LYS A 369 -11.28 -5.93 -21.83
N VAL A 370 -10.10 -6.53 -21.76
CA VAL A 370 -9.03 -6.07 -20.86
C VAL A 370 -8.26 -4.91 -21.49
N LEU A 371 -8.16 -3.79 -20.78
CA LEU A 371 -7.40 -2.61 -21.21
C LEU A 371 -5.92 -2.76 -20.84
N ARG A 372 -5.16 -3.47 -21.68
CA ARG A 372 -3.75 -3.83 -21.43
C ARG A 372 -2.79 -2.65 -21.29
N LYS A 373 -3.14 -1.46 -21.78
CA LYS A 373 -2.33 -0.23 -21.65
C LYS A 373 -2.40 0.39 -20.24
N ILE A 374 -3.28 -0.09 -19.37
CA ILE A 374 -3.45 0.41 -18.01
C ILE A 374 -3.10 -0.71 -17.03
N ASP A 375 -1.86 -0.69 -16.53
CA ASP A 375 -1.30 -1.69 -15.62
C ASP A 375 -0.76 -1.07 -14.32
N THR A 376 -0.39 -1.92 -13.36
CA THR A 376 0.15 -1.55 -12.05
C THR A 376 1.54 -0.92 -12.14
N LYS A 377 2.38 -1.35 -13.08
CA LYS A 377 3.70 -0.74 -13.34
C LYS A 377 3.55 0.73 -13.70
N PHE A 378 2.58 1.04 -14.55
CA PHE A 378 2.20 2.40 -14.89
C PHE A 378 1.75 3.18 -13.66
N ALA A 379 0.87 2.62 -12.82
CA ALA A 379 0.37 3.30 -11.62
C ALA A 379 1.50 3.61 -10.62
N ASN A 380 2.35 2.62 -10.32
CA ASN A 380 3.46 2.76 -9.36
C ASN A 380 4.50 3.78 -9.82
N ALA A 381 4.92 3.73 -11.10
CA ALA A 381 5.87 4.70 -11.64
C ALA A 381 5.37 6.16 -11.54
N ARG A 382 4.04 6.36 -11.49
CA ARG A 382 3.43 7.69 -11.34
C ARG A 382 3.34 8.13 -9.90
N LEU A 383 3.02 7.21 -8.99
CA LEU A 383 3.04 7.46 -7.55
C LEU A 383 4.41 7.98 -7.14
N TYR A 384 5.50 7.30 -7.53
CA TYR A 384 6.85 7.73 -7.17
C TYR A 384 7.31 9.01 -7.88
N ARG A 385 6.86 9.27 -9.12
CA ARG A 385 7.20 10.50 -9.83
C ARG A 385 6.54 11.74 -9.23
N ASN A 386 5.27 11.62 -8.86
CA ASN A 386 4.45 12.75 -8.42
C ASN A 386 4.21 12.79 -6.92
N GLY A 387 4.70 11.80 -6.18
CA GLY A 387 4.58 11.69 -4.73
C GLY A 387 5.58 12.56 -3.97
N THR A 388 6.25 13.53 -4.59
CA THR A 388 7.10 14.47 -3.84
C THR A 388 6.24 15.52 -3.13
N LEU A 389 6.66 15.96 -1.95
CA LEU A 389 5.96 17.02 -1.19
C LEU A 389 5.77 18.28 -2.04
N LYS A 390 6.80 18.68 -2.78
CA LYS A 390 6.78 19.82 -3.68
C LYS A 390 5.62 19.74 -4.68
N ASN A 391 5.49 18.63 -5.39
CA ASN A 391 4.44 18.47 -6.40
C ASN A 391 3.05 18.48 -5.75
N PHE A 392 2.90 17.86 -4.57
CA PHE A 392 1.64 17.93 -3.85
C PHE A 392 1.28 19.37 -3.45
N VAL A 393 2.21 20.13 -2.89
CA VAL A 393 1.92 21.51 -2.46
C VAL A 393 1.66 22.44 -3.66
N GLU A 394 2.58 22.46 -4.62
CA GLU A 394 2.54 23.41 -5.74
C GLU A 394 1.45 23.04 -6.76
N ASP A 395 1.32 21.77 -7.13
CA ASP A 395 0.43 21.35 -8.23
C ASP A 395 -0.94 20.87 -7.76
N TYR A 396 -1.11 20.56 -6.47
CA TYR A 396 -2.39 20.15 -5.89
C TYR A 396 -2.94 21.16 -4.88
N VAL A 397 -2.29 21.35 -3.73
CA VAL A 397 -2.84 22.16 -2.62
C VAL A 397 -3.07 23.61 -3.04
N ARG A 398 -2.08 24.22 -3.71
CA ARG A 398 -2.14 25.60 -4.20
C ARG A 398 -2.86 25.72 -5.56
N ASN A 399 -3.37 24.61 -6.10
CA ASN A 399 -4.04 24.62 -7.39
C ASN A 399 -5.47 25.16 -7.28
N PRO A 400 -5.84 26.22 -8.03
CA PRO A 400 -7.18 26.81 -7.95
C PRO A 400 -8.29 25.83 -8.38
N MET A 401 -7.96 24.82 -9.18
CA MET A 401 -8.92 23.80 -9.61
C MET A 401 -9.10 22.67 -8.60
N ALA A 402 -8.22 22.50 -7.62
CA ALA A 402 -8.26 21.34 -6.72
C ALA A 402 -9.52 21.33 -5.85
N ARG A 403 -9.91 22.48 -5.27
CA ARG A 403 -11.15 22.59 -4.47
C ARG A 403 -12.40 22.28 -5.30
N SER A 404 -12.47 22.84 -6.50
CA SER A 404 -13.59 22.58 -7.42
C SER A 404 -13.61 21.12 -7.85
N TYR A 405 -12.44 20.51 -8.07
CA TYR A 405 -12.33 19.08 -8.32
C TYR A 405 -12.84 18.29 -7.12
N GLU A 406 -12.35 18.51 -5.90
CA GLU A 406 -12.79 17.81 -4.70
C GLU A 406 -14.30 17.89 -4.48
N ALA A 407 -14.91 19.05 -4.71
CA ALA A 407 -16.34 19.28 -4.54
C ALA A 407 -17.23 18.52 -5.54
N LEU A 408 -16.69 18.01 -6.65
CA LEU A 408 -17.50 17.24 -7.59
C LEU A 408 -17.99 15.95 -6.92
N PRO A 409 -19.30 15.66 -6.95
CA PRO A 409 -19.85 14.43 -6.39
C PRO A 409 -19.38 13.21 -7.19
N HIS A 410 -19.30 12.06 -6.50
CA HIS A 410 -19.04 10.76 -7.13
C HIS A 410 -20.28 10.18 -7.84
N SER A 411 -21.37 10.95 -7.98
CA SER A 411 -22.57 10.57 -8.71
C SER A 411 -23.24 11.76 -9.40
N ALA A 412 -23.86 11.47 -10.54
CA ALA A 412 -25.31 11.63 -10.65
C ALA A 412 -25.92 10.24 -10.45
#